data_AF-A0A8H8N1Y2-F1
#
_entry.id   AF-A0A8H8N1Y2-F1
#
_cell.length_a   1.000
_cell.length_b   1.000
_cell.length_c   1.000
_cell.angle_alpha   90.00
_cell.angle_beta   90.00
_cell.angle_gamma   90.00
#
_symmetry.space_group_name_H-M   'P 1'
#
loop_
_entity.id
_entity.type
_entity.pdbx_description
1 polymer ?
#
loop_
_entity_poly.entity_id
_entity_poly.type
_entity_poly.pdbx_seq_one_letter_code
_entity_poly.pdbx_strand_id
1 'polypeptide(L)'
;MILRRSVKRTAKEREKDREDISAARAEIERVRADAERAKKERERDIAAMRDRFEKEIKETRERHEKESTARKGQYELDIITMKAAHAKELSAKSSRIASLESMSQTRQAEAESAQSHLQTVQNQVSELQYQLKEAEERNALLVDELDELRNGSRLSTHSPTPGPEVARMLSEAEGRFESRLSEMRTRLRAAEKERNEAEDDWNRTLADRGKEIEKLRFALRQAEDKWLESGRVGKGMDEKVAALETNLKELSAQRDAWGMERLSMADEVKKAQDSEVLGRISSLETQLEESKNRETYLKTSNKTLRDELRKVQSSAALLERQRPAGVGFWSGGNQATPAGNSSRSGNGVTSPLQSPRPGSPTISEVGSTSAKQEEEVNLEYIRNVILQFLEHKEMRPNLVRVLSTILRFTPQETRRLAAKV
;
A
#
# COMPACT_ATOMS: atom_id res chain seq x y z
N MET A 1 -45.53 7.53 -91.70
CA MET A 1 -44.99 6.51 -90.76
C MET A 1 -43.99 7.07 -89.74
N ILE A 2 -43.07 7.96 -90.13
CA ILE A 2 -41.93 8.42 -89.31
C ILE A 2 -42.35 9.13 -88.00
N LEU A 3 -43.30 10.09 -88.04
CA LEU A 3 -43.77 10.80 -86.83
C LEU A 3 -44.26 9.85 -85.72
N ARG A 4 -45.02 8.80 -86.05
CA ARG A 4 -45.48 7.81 -85.05
C ARG A 4 -44.33 7.04 -84.38
N ARG A 5 -43.22 6.78 -85.09
CA ARG A 5 -42.01 6.18 -84.49
C ARG A 5 -41.28 7.16 -83.58
N SER A 6 -41.18 8.44 -83.97
CA SER A 6 -40.58 9.48 -83.15
C SER A 6 -41.33 9.68 -81.83
N VAL A 7 -42.66 9.85 -81.89
CA VAL A 7 -43.52 9.99 -80.70
C VAL A 7 -43.48 8.75 -79.80
N LYS A 8 -43.39 7.53 -80.36
CA LYS A 8 -43.25 6.31 -79.56
C LYS A 8 -41.87 6.18 -78.90
N ARG A 9 -40.79 6.70 -79.53
CA ARG A 9 -39.46 6.76 -78.92
C ARG A 9 -39.42 7.77 -77.77
N THR A 10 -39.90 9.00 -77.98
CA THR A 10 -39.92 10.04 -76.92
C THR A 10 -40.87 9.70 -75.77
N ALA A 11 -41.96 8.98 -76.03
CA ALA A 11 -42.81 8.42 -74.96
C ALA A 11 -42.06 7.36 -74.14
N LYS A 12 -41.34 6.44 -74.78
CA LYS A 12 -40.54 5.41 -74.09
C LYS A 12 -39.34 5.99 -73.34
N GLU A 13 -38.70 7.04 -73.85
CA GLU A 13 -37.66 7.78 -73.15
C GLU A 13 -38.23 8.46 -71.90
N ARG A 14 -39.37 9.16 -72.00
CA ARG A 14 -40.05 9.77 -70.84
C ARG A 14 -40.57 8.75 -69.82
N GLU A 15 -40.92 7.55 -70.25
CA GLU A 15 -41.30 6.43 -69.38
C GLU A 15 -40.06 5.92 -68.62
N LYS A 16 -38.95 5.67 -69.33
CA LYS A 16 -37.67 5.29 -68.72
C LYS A 16 -37.13 6.36 -67.77
N ASP A 17 -37.20 7.64 -68.12
CA ASP A 17 -36.79 8.74 -67.25
C ASP A 17 -37.63 8.78 -65.96
N ARG A 18 -38.92 8.43 -66.02
CA ARG A 18 -39.79 8.31 -64.83
C ARG A 18 -39.43 7.10 -63.98
N GLU A 19 -39.10 5.96 -64.61
CA GLU A 19 -38.60 4.76 -63.92
C GLU A 19 -37.27 5.06 -63.23
N ASP A 20 -36.29 5.64 -63.93
CA ASP A 20 -34.98 6.01 -63.40
C ASP A 20 -35.10 7.05 -62.26
N ILE A 21 -35.99 8.05 -62.38
CA ILE A 21 -36.29 9.01 -61.30
C ILE A 21 -36.97 8.31 -60.11
N SER A 22 -37.87 7.35 -60.34
CA SER A 22 -38.53 6.61 -59.25
C SER A 22 -37.56 5.67 -58.52
N ALA A 23 -36.66 5.00 -59.25
CA ALA A 23 -35.60 4.17 -58.69
C ALA A 23 -34.58 5.00 -57.90
N ALA A 24 -34.18 6.16 -58.42
CA ALA A 24 -33.32 7.10 -57.71
C ALA A 24 -33.98 7.63 -56.42
N ARG A 25 -35.29 7.92 -56.44
CA ARG A 25 -36.05 8.29 -55.23
C ARG A 25 -36.12 7.14 -54.22
N ALA A 26 -36.36 5.90 -54.69
CA ALA A 26 -36.39 4.73 -53.84
C ALA A 26 -35.03 4.46 -53.16
N GLU A 27 -33.91 4.58 -53.88
CA GLU A 27 -32.58 4.42 -53.28
C GLU A 27 -32.21 5.58 -52.35
N ILE A 28 -32.61 6.83 -52.65
CA ILE A 28 -32.45 7.95 -51.72
C ILE A 28 -33.20 7.70 -50.41
N GLU A 29 -34.44 7.21 -50.46
CA GLU A 29 -35.21 6.85 -49.26
C GLU A 29 -34.61 5.63 -48.54
N ARG A 30 -34.06 4.65 -49.27
CA ARG A 30 -33.36 3.50 -48.68
C ARG A 30 -32.11 3.95 -47.91
N VAL A 31 -31.27 4.78 -48.53
CA VAL A 31 -30.05 5.35 -47.91
C VAL A 31 -30.41 6.26 -46.73
N ARG A 32 -31.50 7.04 -46.79
CA ARG A 32 -32.01 7.81 -45.64
C ARG A 32 -32.45 6.89 -44.49
N ALA A 33 -33.19 5.82 -44.78
CA ALA A 33 -33.63 4.85 -43.77
C ALA A 33 -32.47 4.05 -43.15
N ASP A 34 -31.42 3.78 -43.92
CA ASP A 34 -30.18 3.15 -43.43
C ASP A 34 -29.36 4.13 -42.57
N ALA A 35 -29.24 5.40 -42.98
CA ALA A 35 -28.57 6.45 -42.22
C ALA A 35 -29.27 6.75 -40.87
N GLU A 36 -30.61 6.82 -40.86
CA GLU A 36 -31.39 6.98 -39.62
C GLU A 36 -31.31 5.76 -38.70
N ARG A 37 -31.18 4.54 -39.26
CA ARG A 37 -30.91 3.34 -38.46
C ARG A 37 -29.52 3.39 -37.82
N ALA A 38 -28.48 3.68 -38.59
CA ALA A 38 -27.12 3.80 -38.09
C ALA A 38 -26.97 4.94 -37.04
N LYS A 39 -27.71 6.04 -37.22
CA LYS A 39 -27.77 7.13 -36.22
C LYS A 39 -28.41 6.65 -34.91
N LYS A 40 -29.57 5.98 -34.97
CA LYS A 40 -30.25 5.43 -33.79
C LYS A 40 -29.47 4.31 -33.09
N GLU A 41 -28.64 3.57 -33.83
CA GLU A 41 -27.71 2.59 -33.26
C GLU A 41 -26.60 3.30 -32.48
N ARG A 42 -25.90 4.26 -33.09
CA ARG A 42 -24.89 5.09 -32.42
C ARG A 42 -25.43 5.84 -31.20
N GLU A 43 -26.66 6.36 -31.27
CA GLU A 43 -27.32 7.01 -30.13
C GLU A 43 -27.58 6.03 -28.97
N ARG A 44 -27.94 4.77 -29.27
CA ARG A 44 -28.07 3.71 -28.25
C ARG A 44 -26.72 3.31 -27.67
N ASP A 45 -25.68 3.19 -28.48
CA ASP A 45 -24.33 2.85 -28.00
C ASP A 45 -23.78 3.96 -27.08
N ILE A 46 -23.97 5.22 -27.46
CA ILE A 46 -23.59 6.38 -26.63
C ILE A 46 -24.38 6.39 -25.31
N ALA A 47 -25.68 6.07 -25.33
CA ALA A 47 -26.48 5.93 -24.11
C ALA A 47 -25.98 4.77 -23.23
N ALA A 48 -25.77 3.59 -23.81
CA ALA A 48 -25.28 2.42 -23.08
C ALA A 48 -23.87 2.61 -22.48
N MET A 49 -22.99 3.37 -23.15
CA MET A 49 -21.69 3.75 -22.61
C MET A 49 -21.82 4.77 -21.46
N ARG A 50 -22.72 5.75 -21.57
CA ARG A 50 -23.02 6.69 -20.47
C ARG A 50 -23.56 5.96 -19.24
N ASP A 51 -24.52 5.05 -19.42
CA ASP A 51 -25.09 4.24 -18.34
C ASP A 51 -24.04 3.36 -17.64
N ARG A 52 -23.05 2.83 -18.38
CA ARG A 52 -21.91 2.08 -17.82
C ARG A 52 -21.01 2.98 -17.00
N PHE A 53 -20.57 4.12 -17.54
CA PHE A 53 -19.73 5.07 -16.81
C PHE A 53 -20.43 5.64 -15.57
N GLU A 54 -21.73 5.93 -15.64
CA GLU A 54 -22.49 6.42 -14.49
C GLU A 54 -22.57 5.35 -13.37
N LYS A 55 -22.76 4.07 -13.73
CA LYS A 55 -22.69 2.95 -12.77
C LYS A 55 -21.30 2.81 -12.17
N GLU A 56 -20.24 2.82 -12.97
CA GLU A 56 -18.85 2.75 -12.48
C GLU A 56 -18.50 3.93 -11.55
N ILE A 57 -18.92 5.15 -11.89
CA ILE A 57 -18.77 6.34 -11.04
C ILE A 57 -19.56 6.18 -9.74
N LYS A 58 -20.76 5.58 -9.77
CA LYS A 58 -21.54 5.33 -8.56
C LYS A 58 -20.90 4.25 -7.68
N GLU A 59 -20.49 3.13 -8.25
CA GLU A 59 -19.84 2.01 -7.55
C GLU A 59 -18.51 2.42 -6.92
N THR A 60 -17.68 3.21 -7.62
CA THR A 60 -16.43 3.75 -7.07
C THR A 60 -16.68 4.72 -5.92
N ARG A 61 -17.68 5.62 -6.04
CA ARG A 61 -18.10 6.51 -4.94
C ARG A 61 -18.59 5.73 -3.73
N GLU A 62 -19.51 4.78 -3.92
CA GLU A 62 -20.02 3.92 -2.84
C GLU A 62 -18.89 3.11 -2.18
N ARG A 63 -17.91 2.64 -2.95
CA ARG A 63 -16.74 1.93 -2.43
C ARG A 63 -15.85 2.82 -1.57
N HIS A 64 -15.56 4.05 -2.03
CA HIS A 64 -14.78 5.01 -1.24
C HIS A 64 -15.52 5.49 0.01
N GLU A 65 -16.85 5.63 -0.03
CA GLU A 65 -17.66 5.98 1.13
C GLU A 65 -17.69 4.84 2.18
N LYS A 66 -17.88 3.60 1.74
CA LYS A 66 -17.78 2.39 2.59
C LYS A 66 -16.37 2.23 3.18
N GLU A 67 -15.33 2.49 2.40
CA GLU A 67 -13.94 2.42 2.88
C GLU A 67 -13.61 3.57 3.87
N SER A 68 -14.11 4.78 3.62
CA SER A 68 -13.95 5.95 4.51
C SER A 68 -14.64 5.74 5.85
N THR A 69 -15.87 5.23 5.85
CA THR A 69 -16.61 4.89 7.07
C THR A 69 -15.97 3.72 7.83
N ALA A 70 -15.49 2.69 7.13
CA ALA A 70 -14.72 1.61 7.74
C ALA A 70 -13.41 2.09 8.40
N ARG A 71 -12.64 2.96 7.73
CA ARG A 71 -11.42 3.57 8.32
C ARG A 71 -11.73 4.38 9.58
N LYS A 72 -12.81 5.17 9.58
CA LYS A 72 -13.24 5.92 10.78
C LYS A 72 -13.57 5.00 11.95
N GLY A 73 -14.37 3.95 11.70
CA GLY A 73 -14.69 2.94 12.71
C GLY A 73 -13.45 2.22 13.26
N GLN A 74 -12.46 1.93 12.40
CA GLN A 74 -11.18 1.37 12.83
C GLN A 74 -10.40 2.33 13.74
N TYR A 75 -10.26 3.61 13.36
CA TYR A 75 -9.57 4.59 14.21
C TYR A 75 -10.28 4.81 15.56
N GLU A 76 -11.62 4.81 15.58
CA GLU A 76 -12.39 4.88 16.83
C GLU A 76 -12.11 3.66 17.74
N LEU A 77 -12.06 2.45 17.15
CA LEU A 77 -11.73 1.22 17.87
C LEU A 77 -10.27 1.21 18.37
N ASP A 78 -9.32 1.69 17.58
CA ASP A 78 -7.91 1.83 17.96
C ASP A 78 -7.75 2.83 19.12
N ILE A 79 -8.48 3.95 19.10
CA ILE A 79 -8.50 4.93 20.19
C ILE A 79 -9.11 4.33 21.46
N ILE A 80 -10.21 3.57 21.35
CA ILE A 80 -10.87 2.92 22.50
C ILE A 80 -9.96 1.85 23.11
N THR A 81 -9.35 1.00 22.30
CA THR A 81 -8.44 -0.06 22.76
C THR A 81 -7.18 0.51 23.40
N MET A 82 -6.58 1.56 22.82
CA MET A 82 -5.45 2.28 23.42
C MET A 82 -5.82 2.92 24.76
N LYS A 83 -6.98 3.59 24.86
CA LYS A 83 -7.49 4.15 26.13
C LYS A 83 -7.72 3.07 27.19
N ALA A 84 -8.29 1.93 26.80
CA ALA A 84 -8.52 0.80 27.72
C ALA A 84 -7.20 0.18 28.21
N ALA A 85 -6.20 0.04 27.34
CA ALA A 85 -4.86 -0.42 27.71
C ALA A 85 -4.18 0.54 28.70
N HIS A 86 -4.21 1.85 28.42
CA HIS A 86 -3.64 2.87 29.30
C HIS A 86 -4.36 2.95 30.66
N ALA A 87 -5.69 2.83 30.68
CA ALA A 87 -6.46 2.77 31.93
C ALA A 87 -6.10 1.54 32.78
N LYS A 88 -5.88 0.38 32.14
CA LYS A 88 -5.42 -0.85 32.81
C LYS A 88 -4.01 -0.70 33.37
N GLU A 89 -3.10 -0.05 32.63
CA GLU A 89 -1.73 0.22 33.10
C GLU A 89 -1.72 1.19 34.27
N LEU A 90 -2.50 2.28 34.21
CA LEU A 90 -2.69 3.21 35.34
C LEU A 90 -3.24 2.48 36.57
N SER A 91 -4.27 1.66 36.43
CA SER A 91 -4.83 0.86 37.53
C SER A 91 -3.78 -0.07 38.16
N ALA A 92 -2.96 -0.75 37.35
CA ALA A 92 -1.88 -1.59 37.83
C ALA A 92 -0.79 -0.78 38.57
N LYS A 93 -0.40 0.39 38.05
CA LYS A 93 0.55 1.30 38.71
C LYS A 93 0.01 1.83 40.04
N SER A 94 -1.24 2.28 40.09
CA SER A 94 -1.88 2.74 41.33
C SER A 94 -1.99 1.63 42.37
N SER A 95 -2.33 0.40 41.97
CA SER A 95 -2.32 -0.77 42.87
C SER A 95 -0.92 -1.08 43.40
N ARG A 96 0.11 -0.95 42.55
CA ARG A 96 1.51 -1.13 42.97
C ARG A 96 1.99 -0.04 43.93
N ILE A 97 1.58 1.21 43.70
CA ILE A 97 1.86 2.35 44.59
C ILE A 97 1.23 2.09 45.96
N ALA A 98 -0.07 1.80 46.04
CA ALA A 98 -0.76 1.50 47.30
C ALA A 98 -0.14 0.31 48.05
N SER A 99 0.33 -0.72 47.33
CA SER A 99 1.07 -1.85 47.92
C SER A 99 2.42 -1.43 48.50
N LEU A 100 3.17 -0.54 47.83
CA LEU A 100 4.46 -0.04 48.31
C LEU A 100 4.28 0.95 49.49
N GLU A 101 3.25 1.79 49.45
CA GLU A 101 2.88 2.69 50.55
C GLU A 101 2.54 1.90 51.81
N SER A 102 1.70 0.87 51.69
CA SER A 102 1.39 -0.04 52.81
C SER A 102 2.64 -0.73 53.37
N MET A 103 3.55 -1.22 52.52
CA MET A 103 4.83 -1.80 52.96
C MET A 103 5.77 -0.78 53.63
N SER A 104 5.73 0.49 53.20
CA SER A 104 6.52 1.56 53.81
C SER A 104 5.94 1.93 55.18
N GLN A 105 4.61 1.97 55.30
CA GLN A 105 3.92 2.32 56.54
C GLN A 105 4.07 1.23 57.62
N THR A 106 4.03 -0.06 57.25
CA THR A 106 4.31 -1.15 58.20
C THR A 106 5.76 -1.10 58.69
N ARG A 107 6.73 -0.89 57.80
CA ARG A 107 8.15 -0.74 58.19
C ARG A 107 8.39 0.47 59.09
N GLN A 108 7.69 1.58 58.85
CA GLN A 108 7.75 2.76 59.70
C GLN A 108 7.22 2.45 61.11
N ALA A 109 6.06 1.78 61.21
CA ALA A 109 5.49 1.37 62.49
C ALA A 109 6.37 0.35 63.24
N GLU A 110 7.00 -0.60 62.52
CA GLU A 110 7.98 -1.53 63.07
C GLU A 110 9.22 -0.79 63.63
N ALA A 111 9.73 0.20 62.91
CA ALA A 111 10.87 1.01 63.35
C ALA A 111 10.55 1.88 64.58
N GLU A 112 9.38 2.53 64.60
CA GLU A 112 8.89 3.32 65.74
C GLU A 112 8.64 2.42 66.96
N SER A 113 8.08 1.22 66.76
CA SER A 113 7.89 0.23 67.82
C SER A 113 9.23 -0.26 68.39
N ALA A 114 10.20 -0.59 67.53
CA ALA A 114 11.54 -0.99 67.94
C ALA A 114 12.26 0.14 68.71
N GLN A 115 12.13 1.39 68.26
CA GLN A 115 12.68 2.56 68.96
C GLN A 115 12.06 2.76 70.34
N SER A 116 10.73 2.64 70.47
CA SER A 116 10.03 2.73 71.75
C SER A 116 10.42 1.60 72.72
N HIS A 117 10.59 0.38 72.21
CA HIS A 117 11.09 -0.74 73.01
C HIS A 117 12.53 -0.51 73.48
N LEU A 118 13.41 -0.02 72.58
CA LEU A 118 14.80 0.30 72.90
C LEU A 118 14.88 1.38 73.99
N GLN A 119 14.07 2.44 73.90
CA GLN A 119 13.96 3.47 74.93
C GLN A 119 13.46 2.90 76.27
N THR A 120 12.51 1.96 76.24
CA THR A 120 12.02 1.27 77.45
C THR A 120 13.12 0.45 78.11
N VAL A 121 13.90 -0.31 77.33
CA VAL A 121 15.04 -1.09 77.82
C VAL A 121 16.16 -0.17 78.35
N GLN A 122 16.43 0.96 77.69
CA GLN A 122 17.38 1.96 78.20
C GLN A 122 16.96 2.52 79.56
N ASN A 123 15.69 2.88 79.72
CA ASN A 123 15.15 3.36 81.00
C ASN A 123 15.27 2.28 82.09
N GLN A 124 14.96 1.01 81.77
CA GLN A 124 15.13 -0.13 82.68
C GLN A 124 16.61 -0.34 83.06
N VAL A 125 17.55 -0.22 82.11
CA VAL A 125 18.98 -0.31 82.39
C VAL A 125 19.45 0.83 83.29
N SER A 126 19.00 2.07 83.08
CA SER A 126 19.35 3.19 83.97
C SER A 126 18.78 3.03 85.38
N GLU A 127 17.56 2.48 85.50
CA GLU A 127 16.93 2.18 86.80
C GLU A 127 17.69 1.06 87.54
N LEU A 128 18.04 -0.03 86.86
CA LEU A 128 18.85 -1.10 87.43
C LEU A 128 20.27 -0.64 87.82
N GLN A 129 20.86 0.29 87.04
CA GLN A 129 22.14 0.91 87.41
C GLN A 129 22.02 1.80 88.65
N TYR A 130 20.88 2.48 88.85
CA TYR A 130 20.61 3.25 90.06
C TYR A 130 20.42 2.32 91.27
N GLN A 131 19.59 1.28 91.15
CA GLN A 131 19.37 0.28 92.19
C GLN A 131 20.66 -0.47 92.57
N LEU A 132 21.53 -0.78 91.60
CA LEU A 132 22.83 -1.40 91.86
C LEU A 132 23.71 -0.48 92.72
N LYS A 133 23.85 0.81 92.37
CA LYS A 133 24.61 1.79 93.16
C LYS A 133 24.05 1.94 94.57
N GLU A 134 22.73 2.06 94.70
CA GLU A 134 22.07 2.17 96.01
C GLU A 134 22.28 0.90 96.86
N ALA A 135 22.36 -0.28 96.23
CA ALA A 135 22.70 -1.54 96.91
C ALA A 135 24.20 -1.66 97.23
N GLU A 136 25.10 -1.11 96.40
CA GLU A 136 26.54 -1.01 96.68
C GLU A 136 26.78 -0.05 97.87
N GLU A 137 26.12 1.10 97.90
CA GLU A 137 26.15 2.05 99.03
C GLU A 137 25.61 1.42 100.33
N ARG A 138 24.47 0.70 100.26
CA ARG A 138 23.96 -0.06 101.42
C ARG A 138 24.91 -1.16 101.87
N ASN A 139 25.55 -1.88 100.95
CA ASN A 139 26.54 -2.90 101.31
C ASN A 139 27.79 -2.28 101.92
N ALA A 140 28.25 -1.11 101.46
CA ALA A 140 29.34 -0.38 102.09
C ALA A 140 29.00 -0.01 103.54
N LEU A 141 27.82 0.58 103.78
CA LEU A 141 27.33 0.89 105.13
C LEU A 141 27.22 -0.36 106.02
N LEU A 142 26.70 -1.48 105.48
CA LEU A 142 26.61 -2.74 106.22
C LEU A 142 27.98 -3.39 106.47
N VAL A 143 28.98 -3.16 105.61
CA VAL A 143 30.37 -3.62 105.83
C VAL A 143 31.02 -2.78 106.93
N ASP A 144 30.82 -1.46 106.92
CA ASP A 144 31.28 -0.57 107.98
C ASP A 144 30.66 -0.96 109.34
N GLU A 145 29.32 -1.14 109.39
CA GLU A 145 28.60 -1.66 110.56
C GLU A 145 29.10 -3.06 110.98
N LEU A 146 29.38 -3.97 110.03
CA LEU A 146 29.88 -5.31 110.35
C LEU A 146 31.31 -5.30 110.87
N ASP A 147 32.16 -4.38 110.45
CA ASP A 147 33.52 -4.27 110.97
C ASP A 147 33.53 -3.55 112.34
N GLU A 148 32.65 -2.57 112.57
CA GLU A 148 32.34 -2.06 113.93
C GLU A 148 31.81 -3.18 114.85
N LEU A 149 30.84 -3.96 114.38
CA LEU A 149 30.29 -5.10 115.10
C LEU A 149 31.33 -6.21 115.28
N ARG A 150 32.25 -6.47 114.36
CA ARG A 150 33.34 -7.45 114.54
C ARG A 150 34.36 -6.98 115.56
N ASN A 151 34.61 -5.68 115.64
CA ASN A 151 35.40 -5.09 116.73
C ASN A 151 34.69 -5.26 118.09
N GLY A 152 33.34 -5.22 118.13
CA GLY A 152 32.55 -5.51 119.34
C GLY A 152 32.26 -7.00 119.62
N SER A 153 32.25 -7.86 118.61
CA SER A 153 31.67 -9.23 118.63
C SER A 153 32.74 -10.34 118.62
N ARG A 154 34.01 -9.99 118.91
CA ARG A 154 35.01 -10.96 119.41
C ARG A 154 34.62 -11.62 120.75
N LEU A 155 33.42 -11.36 121.26
CA LEU A 155 32.92 -11.71 122.59
C LEU A 155 31.62 -12.55 122.60
N SER A 156 31.04 -12.93 121.45
CA SER A 156 29.79 -13.71 121.44
C SER A 156 29.86 -14.93 120.51
N THR A 157 29.99 -16.11 121.11
CA THR A 157 29.94 -17.40 120.41
C THR A 157 28.60 -18.10 120.63
N HIS A 158 28.17 -18.79 119.56
CA HIS A 158 27.29 -19.96 119.48
C HIS A 158 26.00 -19.79 118.66
N SER A 159 25.85 -20.68 117.69
CA SER A 159 24.58 -21.02 117.04
C SER A 159 24.38 -22.54 117.18
N PRO A 160 23.27 -23.01 117.77
CA PRO A 160 22.99 -24.44 117.93
C PRO A 160 22.29 -25.02 116.70
N THR A 161 22.54 -26.30 116.45
CA THR A 161 21.91 -27.10 115.37
C THR A 161 20.38 -27.17 115.51
N PRO A 162 19.62 -27.14 114.39
CA PRO A 162 18.18 -27.04 114.43
C PRO A 162 17.46 -28.38 114.70
N GLY A 163 16.30 -28.29 115.37
CA GLY A 163 15.47 -29.45 115.75
C GLY A 163 14.59 -30.02 114.62
N PRO A 164 13.84 -31.11 114.88
CA PRO A 164 13.10 -31.88 113.86
C PRO A 164 12.01 -31.10 113.12
N GLU A 165 11.48 -30.03 113.70
CA GLU A 165 10.54 -29.14 113.02
C GLU A 165 11.17 -28.40 111.83
N VAL A 166 12.45 -28.05 111.93
CA VAL A 166 13.21 -27.42 110.83
C VAL A 166 13.47 -28.44 109.72
N ALA A 167 13.73 -29.71 110.05
CA ALA A 167 13.82 -30.78 109.06
C ALA A 167 12.50 -30.97 108.28
N ARG A 168 11.34 -30.82 108.96
CA ARG A 168 10.03 -30.84 108.31
C ARG A 168 9.83 -29.65 107.37
N MET A 169 10.20 -28.43 107.81
CA MET A 169 10.13 -27.24 106.96
C MET A 169 11.09 -27.29 105.76
N LEU A 170 12.29 -27.87 105.94
CA LEU A 170 13.24 -28.13 104.85
C LEU A 170 12.63 -29.08 103.81
N SER A 171 12.05 -30.21 104.23
CA SER A 171 11.42 -31.16 103.32
C SER A 171 10.20 -30.56 102.58
N GLU A 172 9.37 -29.75 103.25
CA GLU A 172 8.30 -29.00 102.57
C GLU A 172 8.83 -27.97 101.58
N ALA A 173 9.93 -27.28 101.90
CA ALA A 173 10.57 -26.32 101.01
C ALA A 173 11.18 -27.03 99.79
N GLU A 174 11.93 -28.12 100.00
CA GLU A 174 12.49 -28.98 98.96
C GLU A 174 11.39 -29.49 98.01
N GLY A 175 10.26 -29.99 98.54
CA GLY A 175 9.12 -30.41 97.72
C GLY A 175 8.53 -29.28 96.87
N ARG A 176 8.44 -28.06 97.41
CA ARG A 176 8.00 -26.87 96.65
C ARG A 176 9.02 -26.45 95.59
N PHE A 177 10.32 -26.55 95.89
CA PHE A 177 11.39 -26.24 94.94
C PHE A 177 11.48 -27.28 93.82
N GLU A 178 11.37 -28.58 94.13
CA GLU A 178 11.39 -29.64 93.11
C GLU A 178 10.13 -29.58 92.23
N SER A 179 8.95 -29.27 92.81
CA SER A 179 7.75 -28.99 92.02
C SER A 179 7.96 -27.81 91.05
N ARG A 180 8.48 -26.67 91.54
CA ARG A 180 8.83 -25.51 90.68
C ARG A 180 9.90 -25.84 89.64
N LEU A 181 10.93 -26.63 89.98
CA LEU A 181 11.95 -27.09 89.04
C LEU A 181 11.34 -27.99 87.97
N SER A 182 10.42 -28.89 88.33
CA SER A 182 9.71 -29.74 87.37
C SER A 182 8.86 -28.91 86.40
N GLU A 183 8.16 -27.89 86.90
CA GLU A 183 7.36 -26.96 86.10
C GLU A 183 8.23 -26.07 85.19
N MET A 184 9.35 -25.56 85.69
CA MET A 184 10.28 -24.79 84.86
C MET A 184 10.94 -25.67 83.79
N ARG A 185 11.22 -26.95 84.08
CA ARG A 185 11.71 -27.93 83.09
C ARG A 185 10.65 -28.33 82.06
N THR A 186 9.35 -28.34 82.38
CA THR A 186 8.29 -28.57 81.38
C THR A 186 8.06 -27.34 80.52
N ARG A 187 8.01 -26.15 81.12
CA ARG A 187 7.94 -24.86 80.40
C ARG A 187 9.13 -24.68 79.44
N LEU A 188 10.35 -25.01 79.87
CA LEU A 188 11.55 -24.95 79.01
C LEU A 188 11.39 -25.86 77.77
N ARG A 189 11.00 -27.13 77.95
CA ARG A 189 10.79 -28.06 76.83
C ARG A 189 9.65 -27.63 75.90
N ALA A 190 8.61 -26.99 76.44
CA ALA A 190 7.53 -26.43 75.63
C ALA A 190 8.06 -25.27 74.76
N ALA A 191 8.80 -24.32 75.35
CA ALA A 191 9.42 -23.22 74.62
C ALA A 191 10.46 -23.68 73.58
N GLU A 192 11.26 -24.71 73.88
CA GLU A 192 12.17 -25.34 72.92
C GLU A 192 11.42 -25.98 71.75
N LYS A 193 10.28 -26.62 72.00
CA LYS A 193 9.41 -27.19 70.97
C LYS A 193 8.79 -26.10 70.09
N GLU A 194 8.22 -25.06 70.69
CA GLU A 194 7.64 -23.91 69.98
C GLU A 194 8.70 -23.18 69.14
N ARG A 195 9.93 -23.03 69.64
CA ARG A 195 11.06 -22.49 68.87
C ARG A 195 11.38 -23.34 67.65
N ASN A 196 11.49 -24.67 67.80
CA ASN A 196 11.76 -25.58 66.68
C ASN A 196 10.64 -25.56 65.63
N GLU A 197 9.37 -25.54 66.06
CA GLU A 197 8.21 -25.47 65.16
C GLU A 197 8.19 -24.14 64.40
N ALA A 198 8.53 -23.02 65.05
CA ALA A 198 8.71 -21.74 64.39
C ALA A 198 9.89 -21.78 63.40
N GLU A 199 11.07 -22.29 63.79
CA GLU A 199 12.23 -22.43 62.91
C GLU A 199 11.91 -23.24 61.65
N ASP A 200 11.18 -24.35 61.77
CA ASP A 200 10.71 -25.16 60.64
C ASP A 200 9.77 -24.40 59.70
N ASP A 201 8.81 -23.63 60.23
CA ASP A 201 7.89 -22.84 59.41
C ASP A 201 8.57 -21.63 58.75
N TRP A 202 9.56 -21.02 59.42
CA TRP A 202 10.45 -20.03 58.81
C TRP A 202 11.29 -20.65 57.68
N ASN A 203 11.85 -21.85 57.88
CA ASN A 203 12.62 -22.57 56.86
C ASN A 203 11.76 -22.92 55.64
N ARG A 204 10.53 -23.41 55.84
CA ARG A 204 9.54 -23.66 54.77
C ARG A 204 9.22 -22.38 53.99
N THR A 205 8.89 -21.31 54.72
CA THR A 205 8.57 -20.01 54.13
C THR A 205 9.74 -19.46 53.32
N LEU A 206 10.97 -19.54 53.84
CA LEU A 206 12.18 -19.12 53.15
C LEU A 206 12.43 -19.93 51.88
N ALA A 207 12.27 -21.25 51.93
CA ALA A 207 12.41 -22.14 50.77
C ALA A 207 11.38 -21.81 49.67
N ASP A 208 10.13 -21.56 50.02
CA ASP A 208 9.08 -21.22 49.05
C ASP A 208 9.25 -19.81 48.47
N ARG A 209 9.72 -18.84 49.28
CA ARG A 209 10.16 -17.52 48.76
C ARG A 209 11.34 -17.65 47.81
N GLY A 210 12.29 -18.54 48.10
CA GLY A 210 13.42 -18.87 47.21
C GLY A 210 12.94 -19.37 45.84
N LYS A 211 12.07 -20.39 45.83
CA LYS A 211 11.45 -20.92 44.59
C LYS A 211 10.71 -19.83 43.81
N GLU A 212 10.00 -18.93 44.50
CA GLU A 212 9.27 -17.85 43.83
C GLU A 212 10.21 -16.80 43.22
N ILE A 213 11.31 -16.45 43.90
CA ILE A 213 12.37 -15.59 43.35
C ILE A 213 12.99 -16.23 42.10
N GLU A 214 13.20 -17.54 42.08
CA GLU A 214 13.71 -18.27 40.91
C GLU A 214 12.72 -18.25 39.74
N LYS A 215 11.42 -18.48 39.98
CA LYS A 215 10.38 -18.35 38.95
C LYS A 215 10.33 -16.93 38.38
N LEU A 216 10.37 -15.90 39.22
CA LEU A 216 10.35 -14.51 38.79
C LEU A 216 11.61 -14.14 37.97
N ARG A 217 12.79 -14.62 38.37
CA ARG A 217 14.04 -14.47 37.59
C ARG A 217 13.96 -15.17 36.22
N PHE A 218 13.35 -16.36 36.16
CA PHE A 218 13.16 -17.09 34.90
C PHE A 218 12.14 -16.40 33.98
N ALA A 219 11.04 -15.89 34.54
CA ALA A 219 10.05 -15.11 33.81
C ALA A 219 10.63 -13.78 33.27
N LEU A 220 11.48 -13.11 34.06
CA LEU A 220 12.19 -11.90 33.65
C LEU A 220 13.10 -12.16 32.46
N ARG A 221 13.96 -13.20 32.52
CA ARG A 221 14.82 -13.60 31.39
C ARG A 221 14.02 -13.90 30.13
N GLN A 222 12.92 -14.65 30.24
CA GLN A 222 12.05 -14.88 29.08
C GLN A 222 11.43 -13.60 28.49
N ALA A 223 11.16 -12.59 29.33
CA ALA A 223 10.65 -11.31 28.86
C ALA A 223 11.75 -10.50 28.15
N GLU A 224 12.97 -10.52 28.68
CA GLU A 224 14.17 -9.92 28.07
C GLU A 224 14.47 -10.57 26.71
N ASP A 225 14.49 -11.91 26.62
CA ASP A 225 14.69 -12.66 25.37
C ASP A 225 13.63 -12.31 24.31
N LYS A 226 12.35 -12.25 24.71
CA LYS A 226 11.25 -11.87 23.80
C LYS A 226 11.35 -10.41 23.35
N TRP A 227 11.81 -9.51 24.22
CA TRP A 227 12.02 -8.11 23.87
C TRP A 227 13.20 -7.94 22.89
N LEU A 228 14.30 -8.67 23.10
CA LEU A 228 15.45 -8.69 22.18
C LEU A 228 15.07 -9.25 20.81
N GLU A 229 14.34 -10.37 20.75
CA GLU A 229 13.88 -10.94 19.47
C GLU A 229 12.87 -10.02 18.77
N SER A 230 11.94 -9.40 19.50
CA SER A 230 11.03 -8.39 18.96
C SER A 230 11.79 -7.19 18.38
N GLY A 231 12.83 -6.70 19.07
CA GLY A 231 13.71 -5.64 18.58
C GLY A 231 14.51 -6.05 17.34
N ARG A 232 14.90 -7.33 17.22
CA ARG A 232 15.57 -7.89 16.03
C ARG A 232 14.61 -7.98 14.84
N VAL A 233 13.38 -8.43 15.07
CA VAL A 233 12.32 -8.46 14.05
C VAL A 233 11.95 -7.04 13.59
N GLY A 234 11.84 -6.09 14.52
CA GLY A 234 11.60 -4.67 14.22
C GLY A 234 12.65 -4.10 13.26
N LYS A 235 13.94 -4.19 13.62
CA LYS A 235 15.05 -3.76 12.75
C LYS A 235 15.01 -4.42 11.37
N GLY A 236 14.75 -5.73 11.31
CA GLY A 236 14.63 -6.46 10.04
C GLY A 236 13.38 -6.11 9.22
N MET A 237 12.39 -5.43 9.79
CA MET A 237 11.28 -4.82 9.04
C MET A 237 11.63 -3.39 8.61
N ASP A 238 12.28 -2.59 9.46
CA ASP A 238 12.74 -1.24 9.12
C ASP A 238 13.72 -1.26 7.92
N GLU A 239 14.65 -2.23 7.91
CA GLU A 239 15.57 -2.48 6.78
C GLU A 239 14.82 -2.81 5.48
N LYS A 240 13.75 -3.61 5.56
CA LYS A 240 12.91 -3.95 4.39
C LYS A 240 12.09 -2.75 3.91
N VAL A 241 11.56 -1.93 4.82
CA VAL A 241 10.86 -0.70 4.48
C VAL A 241 11.81 0.26 3.77
N ALA A 242 13.03 0.47 4.29
CA ALA A 242 14.05 1.29 3.64
C ALA A 242 14.44 0.76 2.24
N ALA A 243 14.57 -0.56 2.07
CA ALA A 243 14.83 -1.18 0.77
C ALA A 243 13.64 -0.98 -0.21
N LEU A 244 12.40 -1.13 0.26
CA LEU A 244 11.22 -0.88 -0.57
C LEU A 244 11.07 0.60 -0.95
N GLU A 245 11.39 1.53 -0.05
CA GLU A 245 11.40 2.96 -0.33
C GLU A 245 12.46 3.35 -1.37
N THR A 246 13.66 2.76 -1.30
CA THR A 246 14.72 3.01 -2.30
C THR A 246 14.32 2.46 -3.67
N ASN A 247 13.79 1.24 -3.73
CA ASN A 247 13.23 0.67 -4.96
C ASN A 247 12.08 1.51 -5.55
N LEU A 248 11.18 2.04 -4.70
CA LEU A 248 10.07 2.89 -5.15
C LEU A 248 10.56 4.24 -5.69
N LYS A 249 11.58 4.83 -5.05
CA LYS A 249 12.26 6.04 -5.55
C LYS A 249 12.91 5.76 -6.91
N GLU A 250 13.65 4.66 -7.06
CA GLU A 250 14.28 4.28 -8.32
C GLU A 250 13.26 4.05 -9.44
N LEU A 251 12.21 3.26 -9.20
CA LEU A 251 11.14 3.03 -10.17
C LEU A 251 10.40 4.33 -10.55
N SER A 252 10.24 5.27 -9.62
CA SER A 252 9.66 6.58 -9.92
C SER A 252 10.57 7.42 -10.81
N ALA A 253 11.89 7.41 -10.58
CA ALA A 253 12.88 8.09 -11.42
C ALA A 253 12.96 7.47 -12.81
N GLN A 254 12.92 6.14 -12.93
CA GLN A 254 12.84 5.45 -14.21
C GLN A 254 11.56 5.85 -14.97
N ARG A 255 10.38 5.79 -14.34
CA ARG A 255 9.11 6.25 -14.93
C ARG A 255 9.20 7.68 -15.47
N ASP A 256 9.82 8.58 -14.70
CA ASP A 256 9.95 9.99 -15.09
C ASP A 256 10.94 10.17 -16.24
N ALA A 257 12.03 9.40 -16.29
CA ALA A 257 12.94 9.35 -17.43
C ALA A 257 12.26 8.85 -18.71
N TRP A 258 11.53 7.73 -18.65
CA TRP A 258 10.70 7.23 -19.77
C TRP A 258 9.64 8.26 -20.22
N GLY A 259 9.07 9.01 -19.27
CA GLY A 259 8.14 10.10 -19.54
C GLY A 259 8.78 11.24 -20.33
N MET A 260 9.99 11.66 -19.94
CA MET A 260 10.77 12.69 -20.61
C MET A 260 11.25 12.26 -22.00
N GLU A 261 11.75 11.02 -22.14
CA GLU A 261 12.17 10.47 -23.44
C GLU A 261 11.00 10.41 -24.43
N ARG A 262 9.82 9.94 -23.98
CA ARG A 262 8.60 9.92 -24.81
C ARG A 262 8.15 11.33 -25.23
N LEU A 263 8.35 12.34 -24.38
CA LEU A 263 8.09 13.73 -24.74
C LEU A 263 9.10 14.26 -25.78
N SER A 264 10.39 13.93 -25.66
CA SER A 264 11.42 14.27 -26.66
C SER A 264 11.08 13.67 -28.02
N MET A 265 10.80 12.36 -28.06
CA MET A 265 10.43 11.65 -29.29
C MET A 265 9.17 12.24 -29.95
N ALA A 266 8.18 12.66 -29.15
CA ALA A 266 6.98 13.32 -29.67
C ALA A 266 7.26 14.70 -30.27
N ASP A 267 8.16 15.49 -29.67
CA ASP A 267 8.58 16.80 -30.18
C ASP A 267 9.46 16.67 -31.43
N GLU A 268 10.33 15.65 -31.51
CA GLU A 268 11.11 15.32 -32.70
C GLU A 268 10.23 14.89 -33.88
N VAL A 269 9.24 14.01 -33.65
CA VAL A 269 8.26 13.63 -34.68
C VAL A 269 7.45 14.84 -35.16
N LYS A 270 7.06 15.74 -34.24
CA LYS A 270 6.35 16.96 -34.60
C LYS A 270 7.23 17.89 -35.44
N LYS A 271 8.49 18.14 -35.04
CA LYS A 271 9.46 18.93 -35.81
C LYS A 271 9.71 18.33 -37.20
N ALA A 272 9.77 17.01 -37.33
CA ALA A 272 9.88 16.33 -38.61
C ALA A 272 8.66 16.59 -39.50
N GLN A 273 7.44 16.45 -38.95
CA GLN A 273 6.19 16.78 -39.67
C GLN A 273 6.11 18.25 -40.08
N ASP A 274 6.44 19.18 -39.18
CA ASP A 274 6.49 20.61 -39.48
C ASP A 274 7.49 20.90 -40.62
N SER A 275 8.66 20.25 -40.63
CA SER A 275 9.65 20.39 -41.71
C SER A 275 9.17 19.81 -43.05
N GLU A 276 8.44 18.69 -43.04
CA GLU A 276 7.86 18.06 -44.23
C GLU A 276 6.75 18.95 -44.83
N VAL A 277 5.91 19.53 -43.97
CA VAL A 277 4.86 20.48 -44.37
C VAL A 277 5.46 21.74 -44.96
N LEU A 278 6.50 22.32 -44.34
CA LEU A 278 7.22 23.48 -44.89
C LEU A 278 7.87 23.17 -46.25
N GLY A 279 8.48 21.99 -46.39
CA GLY A 279 9.04 21.53 -47.67
C GLY A 279 7.97 21.38 -48.77
N ARG A 280 6.79 20.85 -48.43
CA ARG A 280 5.63 20.78 -49.34
C ARG A 280 5.12 22.17 -49.73
N ILE A 281 5.03 23.11 -48.79
CA ILE A 281 4.61 24.49 -49.07
C ILE A 281 5.59 25.12 -50.07
N SER A 282 6.89 25.06 -49.83
CA SER A 282 7.92 25.59 -50.74
C SER A 282 7.88 24.95 -52.14
N SER A 283 7.63 23.64 -52.22
CA SER A 283 7.44 22.95 -53.52
C SER A 283 6.17 23.39 -54.26
N LEU A 284 5.10 23.72 -53.55
CA LEU A 284 3.87 24.26 -54.16
C LEU A 284 4.01 25.72 -54.57
N GLU A 285 4.76 26.53 -53.81
CA GLU A 285 5.08 27.92 -54.13
C GLU A 285 5.90 28.00 -55.42
N THR A 286 6.97 27.20 -55.54
CA THR A 286 7.79 27.12 -56.76
C THR A 286 6.98 26.65 -57.97
N GLN A 287 6.14 25.62 -57.84
CA GLN A 287 5.22 25.20 -58.92
C GLN A 287 4.21 26.29 -59.31
N LEU A 288 3.71 27.07 -58.34
CA LEU A 288 2.80 28.19 -58.59
C LEU A 288 3.50 29.33 -59.34
N GLU A 289 4.75 29.65 -58.98
CA GLU A 289 5.58 30.63 -59.69
C GLU A 289 5.91 30.17 -61.12
N GLU A 290 6.31 28.92 -61.32
CA GLU A 290 6.48 28.35 -62.66
C GLU A 290 5.19 28.43 -63.48
N SER A 291 4.04 28.12 -62.89
CA SER A 291 2.74 28.19 -63.57
C SER A 291 2.39 29.63 -63.96
N LYS A 292 2.63 30.61 -63.08
CA LYS A 292 2.48 32.04 -63.39
C LYS A 292 3.41 32.48 -64.52
N ASN A 293 4.67 32.01 -64.52
CA ASN A 293 5.65 32.32 -65.55
C ASN A 293 5.30 31.67 -66.91
N ARG A 294 4.75 30.45 -66.91
CA ARG A 294 4.18 29.81 -68.11
C ARG A 294 2.95 30.59 -68.61
N GLU A 295 2.09 31.08 -67.72
CA GLU A 295 0.92 31.88 -68.09
C GLU A 295 1.30 33.23 -68.71
N THR A 296 2.28 33.95 -68.14
CA THR A 296 2.77 35.22 -68.71
C THR A 296 3.48 35.00 -70.05
N TYR A 297 4.26 33.93 -70.20
CA TYR A 297 4.84 33.52 -71.47
C TYR A 297 3.78 33.19 -72.54
N LEU A 298 2.74 32.43 -72.18
CA LEU A 298 1.64 32.12 -73.11
C LEU A 298 0.83 33.38 -73.48
N LYS A 299 0.59 34.31 -72.54
CA LYS A 299 -0.06 35.60 -72.83
C LYS A 299 0.75 36.47 -73.80
N THR A 300 2.07 36.55 -73.61
CA THR A 300 2.95 37.32 -74.52
C THR A 300 3.07 36.65 -75.88
N SER A 301 3.28 35.34 -75.94
CA SER A 301 3.26 34.56 -77.18
C SER A 301 1.93 34.72 -77.95
N ASN A 302 0.78 34.62 -77.28
CA ASN A 302 -0.52 34.79 -77.91
C ASN A 302 -0.75 36.23 -78.41
N LYS A 303 -0.18 37.24 -77.74
CA LYS A 303 -0.17 38.63 -78.23
C LYS A 303 0.65 38.75 -79.51
N THR A 304 1.87 38.21 -79.54
CA THR A 304 2.74 38.20 -80.73
C THR A 304 2.05 37.51 -81.92
N LEU A 305 1.47 36.32 -81.71
CA LEU A 305 0.73 35.60 -82.75
C LEU A 305 -0.49 36.36 -83.29
N ARG A 306 -1.20 37.12 -82.44
CA ARG A 306 -2.31 38.00 -82.90
C ARG A 306 -1.79 39.16 -83.75
N ASP A 307 -0.65 39.75 -83.38
CA ASP A 307 -0.05 40.85 -84.12
C ASP A 307 0.60 40.38 -85.44
N GLU A 308 1.15 39.16 -85.47
CA GLU A 308 1.56 38.47 -86.70
C GLU A 308 0.36 38.13 -87.59
N LEU A 309 -0.71 37.57 -87.04
CA LEU A 309 -1.94 37.28 -87.80
C LEU A 309 -2.52 38.56 -88.42
N ARG A 310 -2.51 39.69 -87.72
CA ARG A 310 -2.90 41.00 -88.26
C ARG A 310 -1.99 41.45 -89.43
N LYS A 311 -0.68 41.22 -89.34
CA LYS A 311 0.29 41.51 -90.43
C LYS A 311 0.09 40.58 -91.64
N VAL A 312 -0.22 39.30 -91.41
CA VAL A 312 -0.54 38.34 -92.48
C VAL A 312 -1.86 38.72 -93.14
N GLN A 313 -2.90 39.07 -92.37
CA GLN A 313 -4.17 39.56 -92.91
C GLN A 313 -4.02 40.85 -93.71
N SER A 314 -3.21 41.82 -93.24
CA SER A 314 -2.97 43.06 -93.98
C SER A 314 -2.12 42.87 -95.24
N SER A 315 -1.13 41.96 -95.22
CA SER A 315 -0.35 41.60 -96.41
C SER A 315 -1.16 40.80 -97.43
N ALA A 316 -2.04 39.90 -97.00
CA ALA A 316 -2.99 39.21 -97.86
C ALA A 316 -3.96 40.20 -98.53
N ALA A 317 -4.51 41.15 -97.78
CA ALA A 317 -5.33 42.24 -98.32
C ALA A 317 -4.57 43.15 -99.30
N LEU A 318 -3.25 43.30 -99.15
CA LEU A 318 -2.40 44.00 -100.11
C LEU A 318 -2.18 43.20 -101.41
N LEU A 319 -1.94 41.89 -101.29
CA LEU A 319 -1.75 40.96 -102.42
C LEU A 319 -3.04 40.81 -103.24
N GLU A 320 -4.19 40.79 -102.59
CA GLU A 320 -5.50 40.76 -103.25
C GLU A 320 -5.79 42.06 -104.04
N ARG A 321 -5.17 43.18 -103.64
CA ARG A 321 -5.26 44.48 -104.33
C ARG A 321 -4.32 44.62 -105.55
N GLN A 322 -3.46 43.64 -105.84
CA GLN A 322 -2.52 43.68 -106.98
C GLN A 322 -2.83 42.68 -108.11
N ARG A 323 -3.91 41.90 -108.01
CA ARG A 323 -4.34 41.03 -109.12
C ARG A 323 -5.20 41.78 -110.14
N PRO A 324 -4.96 41.64 -111.46
CA PRO A 324 -5.89 42.13 -112.47
C PRO A 324 -7.20 41.34 -112.40
N ALA A 325 -8.31 41.99 -112.77
CA ALA A 325 -9.64 41.42 -112.66
C ALA A 325 -9.84 40.19 -113.57
N GLY A 326 -10.51 39.16 -113.05
CA GLY A 326 -11.00 38.03 -113.84
C GLY A 326 -10.37 36.67 -113.51
N VAL A 327 -10.84 36.04 -112.43
CA VAL A 327 -11.33 34.65 -112.36
C VAL A 327 -11.70 34.41 -110.88
N GLY A 328 -12.99 34.21 -110.61
CA GLY A 328 -13.52 33.99 -109.27
C GLY A 328 -14.13 32.59 -109.12
N PHE A 329 -13.77 31.91 -108.02
CA PHE A 329 -14.37 30.66 -107.54
C PHE A 329 -13.82 30.46 -106.10
N TRP A 330 -14.57 30.57 -105.01
CA TRP A 330 -16.02 30.60 -104.82
C TRP A 330 -16.45 31.56 -103.69
N SER A 331 -17.57 32.24 -103.87
CA SER A 331 -18.53 32.59 -102.81
C SER A 331 -19.25 31.33 -102.31
N GLY A 332 -19.77 31.19 -101.10
CA GLY A 332 -20.02 32.10 -99.97
C GLY A 332 -21.08 31.41 -99.05
N GLY A 333 -21.32 31.87 -97.82
CA GLY A 333 -22.28 31.15 -96.95
C GLY A 333 -22.39 31.56 -95.47
N ASN A 334 -22.77 32.82 -95.22
CA ASN A 334 -23.44 33.36 -94.02
C ASN A 334 -23.18 32.74 -92.62
N GLN A 335 -22.30 33.41 -91.86
CA GLN A 335 -22.67 34.20 -90.66
C GLN A 335 -24.05 33.92 -89.99
N ALA A 336 -24.03 33.36 -88.77
CA ALA A 336 -24.71 33.91 -87.57
C ALA A 336 -24.36 33.13 -86.28
N THR A 337 -23.77 33.82 -85.31
CA THR A 337 -23.56 33.41 -83.90
C THR A 337 -24.74 33.89 -83.01
N PRO A 338 -24.83 33.67 -81.67
CA PRO A 338 -23.85 33.08 -80.73
C PRO A 338 -24.36 32.14 -79.59
N ALA A 339 -23.37 31.58 -78.89
CA ALA A 339 -23.33 31.19 -77.46
C ALA A 339 -24.13 29.97 -76.93
N GLY A 340 -23.51 29.14 -76.07
CA GLY A 340 -24.23 28.00 -75.45
C GLY A 340 -23.54 27.00 -74.51
N ASN A 341 -22.25 27.13 -74.14
CA ASN A 341 -21.62 26.47 -72.97
C ASN A 341 -21.41 24.91 -72.90
N SER A 342 -20.22 24.53 -72.42
CA SER A 342 -19.86 23.32 -71.62
C SER A 342 -19.68 21.89 -72.17
N SER A 343 -18.45 21.40 -71.89
CA SER A 343 -18.05 20.06 -71.38
C SER A 343 -18.10 18.77 -72.23
N ARG A 344 -16.90 18.40 -72.74
CA ARG A 344 -16.16 17.14 -72.47
C ARG A 344 -16.84 15.78 -72.70
N SER A 345 -16.53 15.16 -73.85
CA SER A 345 -16.22 13.72 -74.00
C SER A 345 -14.72 13.57 -74.35
N GLY A 346 -14.01 12.45 -74.21
CA GLY A 346 -14.39 11.12 -73.71
C GLY A 346 -13.81 10.00 -74.60
N ASN A 347 -12.64 9.43 -74.21
CA ASN A 347 -11.95 8.22 -74.75
C ASN A 347 -11.64 8.21 -76.27
N GLY A 348 -10.63 7.53 -76.85
CA GLY A 348 -9.56 6.60 -76.47
C GLY A 348 -9.04 5.97 -77.81
N VAL A 349 -8.24 4.89 -77.95
CA VAL A 349 -7.41 4.01 -77.09
C VAL A 349 -6.39 3.34 -78.03
N THR A 350 -5.12 3.08 -77.65
CA THR A 350 -4.30 1.96 -78.21
C THR A 350 -3.08 1.65 -77.33
N SER A 351 -2.68 0.36 -77.29
CA SER A 351 -1.58 -0.24 -76.48
C SER A 351 -0.64 -1.04 -77.45
N PRO A 352 0.29 -1.99 -77.09
CA PRO A 352 0.43 -2.83 -75.87
C PRO A 352 1.87 -3.25 -75.41
N LEU A 353 1.94 -4.21 -74.45
CA LEU A 353 3.10 -4.93 -73.85
C LEU A 353 4.02 -4.10 -72.89
N GLN A 354 4.58 -4.64 -71.78
CA GLN A 354 4.78 -6.03 -71.32
C GLN A 354 4.70 -6.19 -69.76
N SER A 355 4.65 -7.44 -69.28
CA SER A 355 4.54 -7.89 -67.85
C SER A 355 5.92 -7.93 -67.13
N PRO A 356 6.07 -8.27 -65.80
CA PRO A 356 5.11 -8.92 -64.90
C PRO A 356 4.93 -8.41 -63.44
N ARG A 357 3.81 -8.88 -62.86
CA ARG A 357 3.41 -9.01 -61.42
C ARG A 357 4.43 -9.86 -60.60
N PRO A 358 4.35 -9.97 -59.24
CA PRO A 358 3.16 -9.97 -58.36
C PRO A 358 3.24 -8.98 -57.16
N GLY A 359 2.22 -8.79 -56.31
CA GLY A 359 0.86 -9.32 -56.28
C GLY A 359 0.08 -8.76 -55.07
N SER A 360 -1.24 -8.90 -55.10
CA SER A 360 -2.13 -8.73 -53.93
C SER A 360 -3.06 -9.93 -53.93
N PRO A 361 -3.43 -10.47 -52.76
CA PRO A 361 -4.88 -10.54 -52.51
C PRO A 361 -5.33 -10.44 -51.02
N THR A 362 -6.56 -9.92 -50.89
CA THR A 362 -7.65 -10.39 -49.99
C THR A 362 -7.42 -10.69 -48.51
N ILE A 363 -8.21 -9.98 -47.70
CA ILE A 363 -8.77 -10.42 -46.42
C ILE A 363 -9.63 -11.67 -46.63
N SER A 364 -9.30 -12.79 -45.99
CA SER A 364 -10.21 -13.88 -45.58
C SER A 364 -9.47 -14.81 -44.58
N GLU A 365 -10.26 -15.48 -43.75
CA GLU A 365 -9.91 -16.27 -42.55
C GLU A 365 -8.66 -17.18 -42.60
N VAL A 366 -7.89 -17.12 -41.49
CA VAL A 366 -6.93 -18.07 -40.84
C VAL A 366 -5.89 -17.16 -40.15
N GLY A 367 -5.65 -17.17 -38.84
CA GLY A 367 -5.80 -18.24 -37.86
C GLY A 367 -4.42 -18.72 -37.39
N SER A 368 -4.06 -18.49 -36.11
CA SER A 368 -2.97 -19.19 -35.38
C SER A 368 -1.48 -18.86 -35.66
N THR A 369 -1.09 -17.60 -35.87
CA THR A 369 0.35 -17.19 -35.76
C THR A 369 0.64 -16.12 -34.70
N SER A 370 -0.14 -15.04 -34.60
CA SER A 370 0.03 -14.03 -33.54
C SER A 370 -0.15 -14.63 -32.15
N ALA A 371 -1.16 -15.48 -31.98
CA ALA A 371 -1.44 -16.18 -30.72
C ALA A 371 -0.25 -17.01 -30.24
N LYS A 372 0.55 -17.63 -31.12
CA LYS A 372 1.73 -18.38 -30.70
C LYS A 372 2.84 -17.48 -30.19
N GLN A 373 3.03 -16.30 -30.76
CA GLN A 373 4.06 -15.36 -30.32
C GLN A 373 3.65 -14.64 -29.02
N GLU A 374 2.36 -14.34 -28.83
CA GLU A 374 1.82 -13.84 -27.57
C GLU A 374 1.79 -14.93 -26.48
N GLU A 375 1.49 -16.19 -26.82
CA GLU A 375 1.61 -17.33 -25.90
C GLU A 375 3.07 -17.62 -25.54
N GLU A 376 4.02 -17.54 -26.48
CA GLU A 376 5.45 -17.79 -26.23
C GLU A 376 6.05 -16.71 -25.31
N VAL A 377 5.70 -15.44 -25.51
CA VAL A 377 6.07 -14.34 -24.59
C VAL A 377 5.39 -14.49 -23.21
N ASN A 378 4.12 -14.89 -23.16
CA ASN A 378 3.44 -15.19 -21.88
C ASN A 378 4.06 -16.41 -21.18
N LEU A 379 4.46 -17.45 -21.91
CA LEU A 379 5.12 -18.64 -21.37
C LEU A 379 6.52 -18.31 -20.85
N GLU A 380 7.25 -17.39 -21.48
CA GLU A 380 8.55 -16.91 -21.00
C GLU A 380 8.39 -16.06 -19.72
N TYR A 381 7.40 -15.18 -19.66
CA TYR A 381 7.06 -14.45 -18.43
C TYR A 381 6.65 -15.42 -17.29
N ILE A 382 5.75 -16.37 -17.57
CA ILE A 382 5.31 -17.37 -16.59
C ILE A 382 6.47 -18.26 -16.15
N ARG A 383 7.37 -18.66 -17.06
CA ARG A 383 8.61 -19.41 -16.74
C ARG A 383 9.49 -18.61 -15.78
N ASN A 384 9.74 -17.34 -16.06
CA ASN A 384 10.62 -16.50 -15.24
C ASN A 384 10.02 -16.25 -13.84
N VAL A 385 8.71 -16.01 -13.76
CA VAL A 385 7.99 -15.94 -12.46
C VAL A 385 8.12 -17.26 -11.70
N ILE A 386 7.84 -18.41 -12.32
CA ILE A 386 7.96 -19.73 -11.67
C ILE A 386 9.40 -19.98 -11.19
N LEU A 387 10.42 -19.63 -11.99
CA LEU A 387 11.83 -19.78 -11.60
C LEU A 387 12.18 -18.91 -10.39
N GLN A 388 11.79 -17.63 -10.39
CA GLN A 388 12.03 -16.70 -9.26
C GLN A 388 11.40 -17.20 -7.95
N PHE A 389 10.22 -17.83 -8.04
CA PHE A 389 9.56 -18.46 -6.88
C PHE A 389 10.19 -19.80 -6.45
N LEU A 390 10.93 -20.49 -7.32
CA LEU A 390 11.64 -21.74 -6.99
C LEU A 390 13.06 -21.50 -6.44
N GLU A 391 13.70 -20.41 -6.85
CA GLU A 391 15.00 -19.92 -6.37
C GLU A 391 14.97 -19.66 -4.84
N HIS A 392 13.92 -19.00 -4.37
CA HIS A 392 13.69 -18.76 -2.93
C HIS A 392 12.88 -19.88 -2.28
N LYS A 393 13.51 -20.66 -1.39
CA LYS A 393 12.87 -21.81 -0.74
C LYS A 393 11.63 -21.42 0.08
N GLU A 394 11.67 -20.28 0.77
CA GLU A 394 10.52 -19.75 1.53
C GLU A 394 9.34 -19.28 0.66
N MET A 395 9.52 -19.04 -0.64
CA MET A 395 8.46 -18.49 -1.52
C MET A 395 7.64 -19.57 -2.22
N ARG A 396 8.14 -20.81 -2.28
CA ARG A 396 7.46 -21.97 -2.86
C ARG A 396 6.01 -22.22 -2.35
N PRO A 397 5.65 -22.02 -1.06
CA PRO A 397 4.27 -22.22 -0.61
C PRO A 397 3.30 -21.22 -1.28
N ASN A 398 3.78 -20.02 -1.59
CA ASN A 398 3.02 -19.00 -2.30
C ASN A 398 2.87 -19.39 -3.78
N LEU A 399 3.91 -19.94 -4.40
CA LEU A 399 3.85 -20.49 -5.76
C LEU A 399 2.82 -21.61 -5.89
N VAL A 400 2.80 -22.58 -4.97
CA VAL A 400 1.80 -23.66 -4.96
C VAL A 400 0.38 -23.10 -4.85
N ARG A 401 0.16 -22.05 -4.05
CA ARG A 401 -1.14 -21.37 -3.93
C ARG A 401 -1.57 -20.69 -5.23
N VAL A 402 -0.66 -19.97 -5.89
CA VAL A 402 -0.91 -19.29 -7.17
C VAL A 402 -1.17 -20.30 -8.29
N LEU A 403 -0.30 -21.30 -8.46
CA LEU A 403 -0.49 -22.37 -9.46
C LEU A 403 -1.76 -23.18 -9.22
N SER A 404 -2.10 -23.49 -7.96
CA SER A 404 -3.37 -24.16 -7.61
C SER A 404 -4.60 -23.34 -8.03
N THR A 405 -4.49 -22.02 -8.10
CA THR A 405 -5.59 -21.13 -8.50
C THR A 405 -5.68 -21.02 -10.02
N ILE A 406 -4.55 -20.89 -10.72
CA ILE A 406 -4.48 -20.74 -12.19
C ILE A 406 -4.79 -22.08 -12.88
N LEU A 407 -4.17 -23.18 -12.44
CA LEU A 407 -4.31 -24.53 -13.02
C LEU A 407 -5.46 -25.34 -12.39
N ARG A 408 -6.21 -24.76 -11.45
CA ARG A 408 -7.40 -25.35 -10.81
C ARG A 408 -7.16 -26.75 -10.21
N PHE A 409 -6.08 -26.90 -9.45
CA PHE A 409 -5.78 -28.16 -8.75
C PHE A 409 -6.90 -28.57 -7.79
N THR A 410 -7.11 -29.89 -7.68
CA THR A 410 -8.03 -30.44 -6.68
C THR A 410 -7.47 -30.28 -5.26
N PRO A 411 -8.32 -30.22 -4.21
CA PRO A 411 -7.86 -30.09 -2.83
C PRO A 411 -6.98 -31.25 -2.30
N GLN A 412 -6.83 -32.34 -3.06
CA GLN A 412 -5.90 -33.43 -2.77
C GLN A 412 -4.52 -33.16 -3.39
N GLU A 413 -4.46 -32.67 -4.63
CA GLU A 413 -3.22 -32.29 -5.32
C GLU A 413 -2.52 -31.13 -4.63
N THR A 414 -3.26 -30.07 -4.26
CA THR A 414 -2.70 -28.92 -3.53
C THR A 414 -2.10 -29.33 -2.18
N ARG A 415 -2.75 -30.26 -1.45
CA ARG A 415 -2.21 -30.81 -0.19
C ARG A 415 -0.97 -31.67 -0.42
N ARG A 416 -0.95 -32.50 -1.47
CA ARG A 416 0.20 -33.35 -1.83
C ARG A 416 1.42 -32.52 -2.25
N LEU A 417 1.21 -31.38 -2.88
CA LEU A 417 2.28 -30.44 -3.27
C LEU A 417 2.75 -29.60 -2.09
N ALA A 418 1.84 -29.07 -1.26
CA ALA A 418 2.19 -28.30 -0.06
C ALA A 418 2.97 -29.13 0.98
N ALA A 419 2.76 -30.44 1.04
CA ALA A 419 3.50 -31.35 1.93
C ALA A 419 4.92 -31.73 1.43
N LYS A 420 5.34 -31.24 0.24
CA LYS A 420 6.66 -31.48 -0.37
C LYS A 420 7.52 -30.23 -0.49
N VAL A 421 6.99 -29.08 -0.09
CA VAL A 421 7.59 -27.76 -0.22
C VAL A 421 8.22 -27.34 1.10
#